data_AF-A0A6L7LT60-F1
#
_entry.id   AF-A0A6L7LT60-F1
#
_cell.length_a   1.000
_cell.length_b   1.000
_cell.length_c   1.000
_cell.angle_alpha   90.00
_cell.angle_beta   90.00
_cell.angle_gamma   90.00
#
_symmetry.space_group_name_H-M   'P 1'
#
loop_
_entity.id
_entity.type
_entity.pdbx_description
1 polymer ?
#
loop_
_entity_poly.entity_id
_entity_poly.type
_entity_poly.pdbx_seq_one_letter_code
_entity_poly.pdbx_strand_id
1 'polypeptide(L)'
;MNSTHQRRSTVKRCYYLFFIGVAVWFILPVAVILAYVNRTKVNDWIMKSHYDFLIRTFWQLCFILVATMSTMALLTWIGGSVWLIKTLIDLMFFVFYIGFVVYFFFKLFNALARFNDYEPID
;
A
#
# COMPACT_ATOMS: atom_id res chain seq x y z
N MET A 1 -27.62 31.49 16.61
CA MET A 1 -27.07 31.20 15.26
C MET A 1 -27.18 29.70 15.02
N ASN A 2 -27.89 29.27 13.97
CA ASN A 2 -28.31 27.87 13.78
C ASN A 2 -27.13 26.97 13.36
N SER A 3 -26.89 25.85 14.07
CA SER A 3 -25.75 24.95 13.85
C SER A 3 -25.68 24.37 12.42
N THR A 4 -26.82 24.34 11.72
CA THR A 4 -26.92 23.93 10.31
C THR A 4 -26.25 24.91 9.33
N HIS A 5 -26.25 26.22 9.62
CA HIS A 5 -25.58 27.23 8.79
C HIS A 5 -24.06 27.16 8.96
N GLN A 6 -23.60 26.92 10.19
CA GLN A 6 -22.18 26.74 10.48
C GLN A 6 -21.63 25.50 9.75
N ARG A 7 -22.32 24.35 9.83
CA ARG A 7 -21.94 23.13 9.09
C ARG A 7 -21.82 23.36 7.59
N ARG A 8 -22.79 24.05 6.96
CA ARG A 8 -22.73 24.40 5.52
C ARG A 8 -21.53 25.29 5.16
N SER A 9 -21.20 26.27 6.00
CA SER A 9 -20.05 27.15 5.77
C SER A 9 -18.70 26.43 5.93
N THR A 10 -18.63 25.44 6.82
CA THR A 10 -17.44 24.61 7.00
C THR A 10 -17.24 23.70 5.80
N VAL A 11 -18.31 23.05 5.32
CA VAL A 11 -18.26 22.18 4.13
C VAL A 11 -17.78 22.94 2.89
N LYS A 12 -18.30 24.15 2.64
CA LYS A 12 -17.84 24.98 1.50
C LYS A 12 -16.35 25.31 1.57
N ARG A 13 -15.82 25.63 2.76
CA ARG A 13 -14.40 25.89 2.97
C ARG A 13 -13.53 24.68 2.68
N CYS A 14 -13.97 23.48 3.08
CA CYS A 14 -13.27 22.23 2.74
C CYS A 14 -13.17 22.05 1.22
N TYR A 15 -14.24 22.32 0.46
CA TYR A 15 -14.18 22.23 -1.00
C TYR A 15 -13.21 23.25 -1.61
N TYR A 16 -13.21 24.51 -1.16
CA TYR A 16 -12.25 25.49 -1.65
C TYR A 16 -10.80 25.09 -1.38
N LEU A 17 -10.50 24.64 -0.16
CA LEU A 17 -9.17 24.16 0.22
C LEU A 17 -8.74 22.95 -0.62
N PHE A 18 -9.67 22.04 -0.91
CA PHE A 18 -9.41 20.89 -1.79
C PHE A 18 -9.03 21.33 -3.21
N PHE A 19 -9.79 22.26 -3.81
CA PHE A 19 -9.48 22.78 -5.15
C PHE A 19 -8.14 23.53 -5.18
N ILE A 20 -7.82 24.32 -4.15
CA ILE A 20 -6.52 24.99 -4.05
C ILE A 20 -5.40 23.95 -3.97
N GLY A 21 -5.57 22.91 -3.14
CA GLY A 21 -4.60 21.83 -3.03
C GLY A 21 -4.34 21.13 -4.37
N VAL A 22 -5.39 20.82 -5.12
CA VAL A 22 -5.26 20.24 -6.47
C VAL A 22 -4.58 21.21 -7.44
N ALA A 23 -4.95 22.50 -7.42
CA ALA A 23 -4.36 23.51 -8.29
C ALA A 23 -2.85 23.70 -8.05
N VAL A 24 -2.38 23.58 -6.80
CA VAL A 24 -0.95 23.68 -6.47
C VAL A 24 -0.11 22.68 -7.27
N TRP A 25 -0.59 21.44 -7.47
CA TRP A 25 0.12 20.44 -8.26
C TRP A 25 0.34 20.86 -9.72
N PHE A 26 -0.57 21.65 -10.29
CA PHE A 26 -0.45 22.18 -11.66
C PHE A 26 0.33 23.48 -11.73
N ILE A 27 0.28 24.31 -10.69
CA ILE A 27 0.98 25.60 -10.63
C ILE A 27 2.49 25.39 -10.39
N LEU A 28 2.88 24.35 -9.63
CA LEU A 28 4.27 24.04 -9.31
C LEU A 28 5.17 23.87 -10.57
N PRO A 29 4.80 23.06 -11.59
CA PRO A 29 5.54 22.98 -12.85
C PRO A 29 5.66 24.32 -13.58
N VAL A 30 4.59 25.12 -13.61
CA VAL A 30 4.57 26.43 -14.29
C VAL A 30 5.55 27.40 -13.63
N ALA A 31 5.60 27.42 -12.29
CA ALA A 31 6.55 28.24 -11.54
C ALA A 31 8.01 27.86 -11.85
N VAL A 32 8.29 26.56 -12.01
CA VAL A 32 9.63 26.06 -12.35
C VAL A 32 10.01 26.44 -13.78
N ILE A 33 9.09 26.38 -14.73
CA ILE A 33 9.32 26.83 -16.12
C ILE A 33 9.67 28.33 -16.13
N LEU A 34 8.91 29.15 -15.40
CA LEU A 34 9.19 30.58 -15.27
C LEU A 34 10.56 30.84 -14.62
N ALA A 35 10.93 30.05 -13.62
CA ALA A 35 12.26 30.11 -13.01
C ALA A 35 13.37 29.80 -14.03
N TYR A 36 13.23 28.75 -14.84
CA TYR A 36 14.19 28.41 -15.89
C TYR A 36 14.34 29.51 -16.95
N VAL A 37 13.24 30.15 -17.36
CA VAL A 37 13.25 31.21 -18.38
C VAL A 37 13.88 32.50 -17.84
N ASN A 38 13.63 32.83 -16.58
CA ASN A 38 14.07 34.10 -16.00
C ASN A 38 15.45 34.04 -15.36
N ARG A 39 15.97 32.85 -15.00
CA ARG A 39 17.30 32.71 -14.35
C ARG A 39 18.46 33.36 -15.12
N THR A 40 18.37 33.45 -16.45
CA THR A 40 19.44 34.00 -17.32
C THR A 40 19.28 35.50 -17.57
N LYS A 41 18.14 36.09 -17.21
CA LYS A 41 17.81 37.49 -17.46
C LYS A 41 18.14 38.41 -16.28
N VAL A 42 18.45 37.85 -15.13
CA VAL A 42 18.69 38.60 -13.89
C VAL A 42 20.18 38.67 -13.61
N ASN A 43 20.71 39.90 -13.47
CA ASN A 43 22.14 40.16 -13.22
C ASN A 43 22.50 40.14 -11.71
N ASP A 44 21.48 40.09 -10.85
CA ASP A 44 21.64 40.02 -9.39
C ASP A 44 21.78 38.56 -8.90
N TRP A 45 22.84 38.31 -8.15
CA TRP A 45 23.18 37.00 -7.60
C TRP A 45 22.16 36.51 -6.57
N ILE A 46 21.51 37.43 -5.84
CA ILE A 46 20.51 37.09 -4.81
C ILE A 46 19.26 36.49 -5.44
N MET A 47 18.82 37.05 -6.56
CA MET A 47 17.64 36.56 -7.25
C MET A 47 17.91 35.24 -7.97
N LYS A 48 19.11 35.08 -8.54
CA LYS A 48 19.51 33.84 -9.19
C LYS A 48 19.53 32.65 -8.22
N SER A 49 19.98 32.85 -6.98
CA SER A 49 20.01 31.78 -5.98
C SER A 49 18.61 31.27 -5.60
N HIS A 50 17.60 32.15 -5.56
CA HIS A 50 16.21 31.77 -5.30
C HIS A 50 15.63 30.92 -6.42
N TYR A 51 15.90 31.26 -7.69
CA TYR A 51 15.46 30.45 -8.83
C TYR A 51 16.15 29.08 -8.86
N ASP A 52 17.46 29.05 -8.60
CA ASP A 52 18.23 27.80 -8.56
C ASP A 52 17.74 26.88 -7.41
N PHE A 53 17.39 27.45 -6.25
CA PHE A 53 16.77 26.70 -5.14
C PHE A 53 15.42 26.11 -5.54
N LEU A 54 14.53 26.92 -6.13
CA LEU A 54 13.19 26.50 -6.53
C LEU A 54 13.22 25.31 -7.52
N ILE A 55 14.11 25.41 -8.50
CA ILE A 55 14.34 24.35 -9.49
C ILE A 55 14.82 23.07 -8.79
N ARG A 56 15.82 23.17 -7.91
CA ARG A 56 16.41 22.01 -7.23
C ARG A 56 15.39 21.31 -6.33
N THR A 57 14.62 22.07 -5.54
CA THR A 57 13.60 21.51 -4.66
C THR A 57 12.50 20.81 -5.44
N PHE A 58 12.06 21.34 -6.58
CA PHE A 58 11.09 20.67 -7.45
C PHE A 58 11.59 19.29 -7.90
N TRP A 59 12.79 19.23 -8.46
CA TRP A 59 13.36 17.96 -8.92
C TRP A 59 13.60 16.98 -7.77
N GLN A 60 14.11 17.45 -6.64
CA GLN A 60 14.27 16.61 -5.44
C GLN A 60 12.92 16.04 -4.99
N LEU A 61 11.87 16.84 -4.95
CA LEU A 61 10.53 16.39 -4.56
C LEU A 61 10.00 15.34 -5.54
N CYS A 62 10.15 15.55 -6.85
CA CYS A 62 9.77 14.59 -7.89
C CYS A 62 10.54 13.26 -7.75
N PHE A 63 11.86 13.31 -7.51
CA PHE A 63 12.67 12.11 -7.29
C PHE A 63 12.28 11.39 -6.00
N ILE A 64 12.00 12.11 -4.91
CA ILE A 64 11.52 11.51 -3.67
C ILE A 64 10.16 10.85 -3.88
N LEU A 65 9.25 11.49 -4.61
CA LEU A 65 7.94 10.91 -4.94
C LEU A 65 8.09 9.60 -5.73
N VAL A 66 8.92 9.60 -6.77
CA VAL A 66 9.17 8.37 -7.56
C VAL A 66 9.88 7.30 -6.72
N ALA A 67 10.87 7.68 -5.92
CA ALA A 67 11.59 6.76 -5.05
C ALA A 67 10.65 6.12 -4.02
N THR A 68 9.77 6.90 -3.39
CA THR A 68 8.79 6.40 -2.41
C THR A 68 7.75 5.48 -3.04
N MET A 69 7.24 5.80 -4.24
CA MET A 69 6.35 4.91 -4.97
C MET A 69 7.04 3.59 -5.33
N SER A 70 8.29 3.65 -5.80
CA SER A 70 9.09 2.49 -6.15
C SER A 70 9.40 1.61 -4.93
N THR A 71 9.81 2.20 -3.79
CA THR A 71 10.08 1.44 -2.57
C THR A 71 8.83 0.80 -2.00
N MET A 72 7.68 1.48 -2.02
CA MET A 72 6.40 0.89 -1.59
C MET A 72 6.00 -0.29 -2.47
N ALA A 73 6.21 -0.21 -3.77
CA ALA A 73 5.96 -1.33 -4.69
C ALA A 73 6.89 -2.52 -4.38
N LEU A 74 8.18 -2.27 -4.16
CA LEU A 74 9.15 -3.31 -3.81
C LEU A 74 8.83 -3.97 -2.45
N LEU A 75 8.47 -3.18 -1.43
CA LEU A 75 8.08 -3.70 -0.12
C LEU A 75 6.84 -4.59 -0.21
N THR A 76 5.85 -4.18 -1.01
CA THR A 76 4.63 -4.98 -1.22
C THR A 76 4.96 -6.28 -1.96
N TRP A 77 5.84 -6.24 -2.95
CA TRP A 77 6.26 -7.42 -3.69
C TRP A 77 6.98 -8.44 -2.78
N ILE A 78 7.97 -7.99 -2.00
CA ILE A 78 8.74 -8.84 -1.10
C ILE A 78 7.85 -9.37 0.02
N GLY A 79 7.11 -8.50 0.70
CA GLY A 79 6.22 -8.88 1.79
C GLY A 79 5.08 -9.80 1.34
N GLY A 80 4.48 -9.52 0.18
CA GLY A 80 3.46 -10.36 -0.42
C GLY A 80 3.97 -11.75 -0.80
N SER A 81 5.21 -11.83 -1.31
CA SER A 81 5.85 -13.11 -1.63
C SER A 81 6.06 -13.98 -0.38
N VAL A 82 6.57 -13.39 0.71
CA VAL A 82 6.76 -14.10 1.99
C VAL A 82 5.42 -14.59 2.56
N TRP A 83 4.40 -13.74 2.53
CA TRP A 83 3.06 -14.09 3.00
C TRP A 83 2.43 -15.23 2.18
N LEU A 84 2.60 -15.21 0.86
CA LEU A 84 2.14 -16.29 -0.03
C LEU A 84 2.82 -17.62 0.30
N ILE A 85 4.16 -17.63 0.42
CA ILE A 85 4.92 -18.85 0.74
C ILE A 85 4.44 -19.44 2.06
N LYS A 86 4.29 -18.61 3.11
CA LYS A 86 3.77 -19.05 4.40
C LYS A 86 2.38 -19.68 4.26
N THR A 87 1.49 -19.05 3.49
CA THR A 87 0.12 -19.54 3.31
C THR A 87 0.08 -20.87 2.56
N LEU A 88 0.97 -21.06 1.57
CA LEU A 88 1.12 -22.32 0.85
C LEU A 88 1.63 -23.45 1.77
N ILE A 89 2.61 -23.15 2.62
CA ILE A 89 3.14 -24.12 3.58
C ILE A 89 2.04 -24.57 4.55
N ASP A 90 1.31 -23.64 5.15
CA ASP A 90 0.23 -23.96 6.08
C ASP A 90 -0.87 -24.79 5.40
N LEU A 91 -1.19 -24.49 4.14
CA LEU A 91 -2.15 -25.26 3.35
C LEU A 91 -1.68 -26.71 3.13
N MET A 92 -0.40 -26.91 2.80
CA MET A 92 0.15 -28.26 2.61
C MET A 92 0.06 -29.09 3.90
N PHE A 93 0.42 -28.49 5.04
CA PHE A 93 0.30 -29.16 6.34
C PHE A 93 -1.15 -29.49 6.69
N PHE A 94 -2.08 -28.57 6.40
CA PHE A 94 -3.50 -28.80 6.63
C PHE A 94 -4.05 -29.96 5.80
N VAL A 95 -3.71 -30.02 4.51
CA VAL A 95 -4.13 -31.12 3.62
C VAL A 95 -3.54 -32.46 4.09
N PHE A 96 -2.25 -32.47 4.43
CA PHE A 96 -1.60 -33.67 4.97
C PHE A 96 -2.25 -34.14 6.27
N TYR A 97 -2.56 -33.21 7.18
CA TYR A 97 -3.23 -33.51 8.44
C TYR A 97 -4.61 -34.13 8.22
N ILE A 98 -5.43 -33.56 7.33
CA ILE A 98 -6.74 -34.16 6.98
C ILE A 98 -6.57 -35.57 6.42
N GLY A 99 -5.65 -35.77 5.48
CA GLY A 99 -5.38 -37.10 4.91
C GLY A 99 -4.97 -38.11 5.97
N PHE A 100 -4.11 -37.72 6.90
CA PHE A 100 -3.69 -38.55 8.03
C PHE A 100 -4.86 -38.91 8.95
N VAL A 101 -5.70 -37.93 9.29
CA VAL A 101 -6.88 -38.13 10.13
C VAL A 101 -7.87 -39.10 9.47
N VAL A 102 -8.20 -38.90 8.19
CA VAL A 102 -9.10 -39.80 7.44
C VAL A 102 -8.54 -41.21 7.38
N TYR A 103 -7.24 -41.36 7.08
CA TYR A 103 -6.57 -42.67 7.07
C TYR A 103 -6.66 -43.37 8.43
N PHE A 104 -6.38 -42.64 9.51
CA PHE A 104 -6.43 -43.17 10.87
C PHE A 104 -7.84 -43.63 11.24
N PHE A 105 -8.86 -42.81 10.97
CA PHE A 105 -10.26 -43.16 11.23
C PHE A 105 -10.72 -44.37 10.43
N PHE A 106 -10.36 -44.45 9.14
CA PHE A 106 -10.70 -45.61 8.31
C PHE A 106 -10.05 -46.89 8.85
N LYS A 107 -8.78 -46.82 9.24
CA LYS A 107 -8.06 -47.95 9.84
C LYS A 107 -8.66 -48.35 11.19
N LEU A 108 -9.03 -47.37 12.02
CA LEU A 108 -9.66 -47.60 13.32
C LEU A 108 -11.02 -48.27 13.14
N PHE A 109 -11.86 -47.77 12.24
CA PHE A 109 -13.17 -48.35 11.97
C PHE A 109 -13.07 -49.79 11.47
N ASN A 110 -12.15 -50.06 10.52
CA ASN A 110 -11.90 -51.41 10.03
C ASN A 110 -11.39 -52.36 11.14
N ALA A 111 -10.55 -51.86 12.04
CA ALA A 111 -10.10 -52.64 13.19
C ALA A 111 -11.26 -52.96 14.15
N LEU A 112 -12.14 -51.98 14.43
CA LEU A 112 -13.33 -52.18 15.28
C LEU A 112 -14.33 -53.16 14.66
N ALA A 113 -14.55 -53.08 13.34
CA ALA A 113 -15.41 -54.03 12.64
C ALA A 113 -14.89 -55.47 12.79
N ARG A 114 -13.57 -55.69 12.65
CA ARG A 114 -12.98 -57.02 12.88
C ARG A 114 -13.18 -57.54 14.30
N PHE A 115 -13.18 -56.67 15.32
CA PHE A 115 -13.43 -57.10 16.70
C PHE A 115 -14.89 -57.50 16.93
N ASN A 116 -15.84 -56.88 16.23
CA ASN A 116 -17.25 -57.27 16.32
C ASN A 116 -17.52 -58.67 15.72
N ASP A 117 -16.70 -59.09 14.75
CA ASP A 117 -16.82 -60.39 14.09
C ASP A 117 -16.11 -61.53 14.87
N TYR A 118 -15.47 -61.24 16.00
CA TYR A 118 -14.95 -62.28 16.91
C TYR A 118 -16.07 -62.74 17.86
N GLU A 119 -16.80 -63.79 17.45
CA GLU A 119 -17.66 -64.56 18.36
C GLU A 119 -16.81 -65.19 19.49
N PRO A 120 -17.27 -65.15 20.75
CA PRO A 120 -16.58 -65.84 21.84
C PRO A 120 -16.66 -67.34 21.60
N ILE A 121 -15.49 -67.98 21.42
CA ILE A 121 -15.36 -69.44 21.36
C ILE A 121 -15.69 -69.98 22.74
N ASP A 122 -16.83 -70.66 22.85
CA ASP A 122 -17.28 -71.48 23.98
C ASP A 122 -16.36 -72.68 24.27
#